data_AF-A0A951SDN8-F1
#
_entry.id   AF-A0A951SDN8-F1
#
_cell.length_a   1.000
_cell.length_b   1.000
_cell.length_c   1.000
_cell.angle_alpha   90.00
_cell.angle_beta   90.00
_cell.angle_gamma   90.00
#
_symmetry.space_group_name_H-M   'P 1'
#
loop_
_entity.id
_entity.type
_entity.pdbx_description
1 polymer ?
#
loop_
_entity_poly.entity_id
_entity_poly.type
_entity_poly.pdbx_seq_one_letter_code
_entity_poly.pdbx_strand_id
1 'polypeptide(L)'
;INAKGYHIALLPEPEGFFSNRWLTTVTIDPAENRGVDREMLRLALEAENIESRPLWKPMHLQPVFAHCPFYGNGTSERLFEQGLCLPSGSNLNEADWERIEAVLREVFNDARKA
;
A
#
# COMPACT_ATOMS: atom_id res chain seq x y z
N ILE A 1 7.21 11.15 -0.93
CA ILE A 1 6.67 12.28 -1.75
C ILE A 1 7.31 12.24 -3.13
N ASN A 2 6.53 12.26 -4.21
CA ASN A 2 7.07 12.40 -5.57
C ASN A 2 7.10 13.88 -6.01
N ALA A 3 7.78 14.19 -7.12
CA ALA A 3 7.88 15.56 -7.66
C ALA A 3 6.54 16.21 -8.05
N LYS A 4 5.45 15.45 -8.07
CA LYS A 4 4.09 15.91 -8.36
C LYS A 4 3.27 16.19 -7.09
N GLY A 5 3.83 15.95 -5.91
CA GLY A 5 3.19 16.23 -4.63
C GLY A 5 2.33 15.09 -4.09
N TYR A 6 2.42 13.88 -4.63
CA TYR A 6 1.79 12.68 -4.03
C TYR A 6 2.69 12.11 -2.93
N HIS A 7 2.07 11.68 -1.82
CA HIS A 7 2.74 11.06 -0.68
C HIS A 7 2.49 9.54 -0.64
N ILE A 8 3.47 8.78 -1.13
CA ILE A 8 3.65 7.36 -0.84
C ILE A 8 4.89 7.20 0.02
N ALA A 9 4.79 6.41 1.08
CA ALA A 9 5.87 6.12 2.00
C ALA A 9 6.00 4.60 2.23
N LEU A 10 7.24 4.14 2.27
CA LEU A 10 7.60 2.82 2.80
C LEU A 10 7.67 2.88 4.33
N LEU A 11 7.60 1.71 4.97
CA LEU A 11 7.88 1.59 6.40
C LEU A 11 9.29 2.15 6.72
N PRO A 12 9.42 3.13 7.63
CA PRO A 12 10.72 3.59 8.11
C PRO A 12 11.41 2.51 8.94
N GLU A 13 12.72 2.40 8.80
CA GLU A 13 13.55 1.54 9.65
C GLU A 13 14.02 2.34 10.88
N PRO A 14 13.82 1.82 12.10
CA PRO A 14 14.42 2.43 13.29
C PRO A 14 15.95 2.39 13.25
N GLU A 15 16.58 3.34 13.92
CA GLU A 15 18.05 3.40 14.01
C GLU A 15 18.63 2.11 14.61
N GLY A 16 19.62 1.53 13.93
CA GLY A 16 20.27 0.28 14.35
C GLY A 16 19.55 -1.00 13.95
N PHE A 17 18.44 -0.92 13.19
CA PHE A 17 17.69 -2.06 12.70
C PHE A 17 17.62 -2.09 11.18
N PHE A 18 17.52 -3.30 10.61
CA PHE A 18 17.36 -3.52 9.18
C PHE A 18 16.14 -4.39 8.94
N SER A 19 15.21 -3.93 8.09
CA SER A 19 14.11 -4.78 7.65
C SER A 19 14.62 -5.74 6.57
N ASN A 20 14.19 -7.00 6.63
CA ASN A 20 14.44 -7.93 5.54
C ASN A 20 13.56 -7.64 4.31
N ARG A 21 12.60 -6.69 4.42
CA ARG A 21 11.67 -6.29 3.37
C ARG A 21 10.96 -7.47 2.71
N TRP A 22 10.60 -8.50 3.49
CA TRP A 22 9.88 -9.69 3.01
C TRP A 22 8.59 -9.35 2.26
N LEU A 23 7.94 -8.26 2.67
CA LEU A 23 6.88 -7.60 1.91
C LEU A 23 7.23 -6.12 1.75
N THR A 24 7.13 -5.63 0.51
CA THR A 24 7.14 -4.21 0.19
C THR A 24 5.76 -3.65 0.47
N THR A 25 5.65 -2.85 1.53
CA THR A 25 4.38 -2.24 1.94
C THR A 25 4.46 -0.72 1.88
N VAL A 26 3.40 -0.10 1.39
CA VAL A 26 3.25 1.36 1.33
C VAL A 26 1.99 1.82 2.05
N THR A 27 1.99 3.07 2.53
CA THR A 27 0.79 3.77 2.97
C THR A 27 0.37 4.84 1.98
N ILE A 28 -0.94 4.98 1.76
CA ILE A 28 -1.56 5.93 0.83
C ILE A 28 -2.70 6.61 1.58
N ASP A 29 -2.46 7.85 2.02
CA ASP A 29 -3.50 8.68 2.64
C ASP A 29 -4.22 9.51 1.55
N PRO A 30 -5.54 9.33 1.34
CA PRO A 30 -6.28 10.11 0.34
C PRO A 30 -6.23 11.63 0.58
N ALA A 31 -6.12 12.07 1.83
CA ALA A 31 -6.00 13.49 2.18
C ALA A 31 -4.69 14.11 1.68
N GLU A 32 -3.63 13.30 1.61
CA GLU A 32 -2.30 13.71 1.11
C GLU A 32 -2.12 13.42 -0.38
N ASN A 33 -3.04 12.66 -0.99
CA ASN A 33 -2.94 12.16 -2.36
C ASN A 33 -4.13 12.57 -3.24
N ARG A 34 -4.76 13.72 -2.96
CA ARG A 34 -5.84 14.31 -3.78
C ARG A 34 -7.01 13.35 -4.02
N GLY A 35 -7.33 12.54 -3.02
CA GLY A 35 -8.39 11.54 -3.06
C GLY A 35 -7.97 10.17 -3.61
N VAL A 36 -6.73 10.00 -4.08
CA VAL A 36 -6.22 8.67 -4.44
C VAL A 36 -6.05 7.84 -3.17
N ASP A 37 -6.76 6.72 -3.10
CA ASP A 37 -6.69 5.78 -1.99
C ASP A 37 -5.95 4.48 -2.39
N ARG A 38 -5.76 3.58 -1.41
CA ARG A 38 -5.10 2.29 -1.66
C ARG A 38 -5.89 1.38 -2.61
N GLU A 39 -7.21 1.51 -2.68
CA GLU A 39 -8.06 0.63 -3.47
C GLU A 39 -8.01 1.01 -4.94
N MET A 40 -7.92 2.30 -5.25
CA MET A 40 -7.65 2.80 -6.61
C MET A 40 -6.34 2.23 -7.16
N LEU A 41 -5.26 2.23 -6.37
CA LEU A 41 -4.00 1.61 -6.80
C LEU A 41 -4.13 0.08 -6.94
N ARG A 42 -4.78 -0.58 -5.97
CA ARG A 42 -5.00 -2.04 -6.02
C ARG A 42 -5.73 -2.46 -7.29
N LEU A 43 -6.80 -1.73 -7.66
CA LEU A 43 -7.60 -1.99 -8.86
C LEU A 43 -6.84 -1.66 -10.15
N ALA A 44 -6.00 -0.61 -10.16
CA ALA A 44 -5.15 -0.30 -11.31
C ALA A 44 -4.09 -1.40 -11.55
N LEU A 45 -3.49 -1.94 -10.49
CA LEU A 45 -2.59 -3.08 -10.57
C LEU A 45 -3.32 -4.35 -11.04
N GLU A 46 -4.53 -4.59 -10.51
CA GLU A 46 -5.36 -5.73 -10.89
C GLU A 46 -5.76 -5.69 -12.37
N ALA A 47 -6.06 -4.51 -12.93
CA ALA A 47 -6.37 -4.34 -14.36
C ALA A 47 -5.22 -4.78 -15.28
N GLU A 48 -3.98 -4.63 -14.81
CA GLU A 48 -2.77 -5.09 -15.49
C GLU A 48 -2.35 -6.52 -15.09
N ASN A 49 -3.22 -7.26 -14.39
CA ASN A 49 -2.96 -8.60 -13.87
C ASN A 49 -1.72 -8.66 -12.96
N ILE A 50 -1.55 -7.65 -12.11
CA ILE A 50 -0.51 -7.56 -11.09
C ILE A 50 -1.17 -7.66 -9.73
N GLU A 51 -0.85 -8.73 -8.99
CA GLU A 51 -1.45 -8.95 -7.68
C GLU A 51 -0.90 -7.97 -6.63
N SER A 52 -1.81 -7.35 -5.88
CA SER A 52 -1.52 -6.58 -4.67
C SER A 52 -2.60 -6.86 -3.63
N ARG A 53 -2.30 -6.61 -2.34
CA ARG A 53 -3.23 -6.93 -1.25
C ARG A 53 -3.23 -5.82 -0.21
N PRO A 54 -4.38 -5.51 0.43
CA PRO A 54 -4.38 -4.67 1.62
C PRO A 54 -3.45 -5.24 2.70
N LEU A 55 -3.06 -4.41 3.67
CA LEU A 55 -2.40 -4.93 4.87
C LEU A 55 -3.33 -5.88 5.64
N TRP A 56 -2.80 -6.48 6.71
CA TRP A 56 -3.56 -7.40 7.54
C TRP A 56 -4.74 -6.70 8.20
N LYS A 57 -5.94 -7.27 8.05
CA LYS A 57 -7.11 -6.83 8.79
C LYS A 57 -6.92 -7.12 10.28
N PRO A 58 -6.98 -6.11 11.16
CA PRO A 58 -6.77 -6.29 12.60
C PRO A 58 -7.70 -7.34 13.19
N MET A 59 -7.18 -8.13 14.14
CA MET A 59 -7.94 -9.25 14.72
C MET A 59 -9.26 -8.80 15.34
N HIS A 60 -9.27 -7.67 16.06
CA HIS A 60 -10.49 -7.16 16.70
C HIS A 60 -11.59 -6.72 15.71
N LEU A 61 -11.28 -6.56 14.41
CA LEU A 61 -12.26 -6.29 13.35
C LEU A 61 -12.79 -7.58 12.68
N GLN A 62 -12.29 -8.75 13.08
CA GLN A 62 -12.77 -10.03 12.55
C GLN A 62 -14.01 -10.48 13.34
N PRO A 63 -15.07 -10.96 12.65
CA PRO A 63 -16.30 -11.40 13.32
C PRO A 63 -16.05 -12.45 14.43
N VAL A 64 -15.08 -13.34 14.23
CA VAL A 64 -14.72 -14.38 15.21
C VAL A 64 -14.21 -13.81 16.56
N PHE A 65 -13.74 -12.57 16.57
CA PHE A 65 -13.18 -11.91 17.77
C PHE A 65 -14.06 -10.76 18.28
N ALA A 66 -15.31 -10.64 17.82
CA ALA A 66 -16.20 -9.51 18.13
C ALA A 66 -16.49 -9.32 19.64
N HIS A 67 -16.33 -10.38 20.45
CA HIS A 67 -16.56 -10.36 21.90
C HIS A 67 -15.27 -10.46 22.73
N CYS A 68 -14.11 -10.42 22.06
CA CYS A 68 -12.82 -10.47 22.75
C CYS A 68 -12.39 -9.06 23.17
N PRO A 69 -11.73 -8.89 24.33
CA PRO A 69 -11.17 -7.60 24.72
C PRO A 69 -10.08 -7.18 23.73
N PHE A 70 -10.05 -5.87 23.43
CA PHE A 70 -9.04 -5.24 22.60
C PHE A 70 -8.56 -3.95 23.24
N TYR A 71 -7.26 -3.73 23.20
CA TYR A 71 -6.60 -2.51 23.69
C TYR A 71 -5.74 -1.96 22.58
N GLY A 72 -6.11 -0.78 22.08
CA GLY A 72 -5.42 -0.14 20.97
C GLY A 72 -5.85 1.30 20.80
N ASN A 73 -5.24 1.99 19.86
CA ASN A 73 -5.42 3.42 19.61
C ASN A 73 -5.86 3.73 18.17
N GLY A 74 -6.38 2.74 17.44
CA GLY A 74 -6.79 2.90 16.03
C GLY A 74 -5.67 2.77 15.00
N THR A 75 -4.41 2.54 15.43
CA THR A 75 -3.28 2.50 14.49
C THR A 75 -3.39 1.33 13.50
N SER A 76 -3.83 0.15 13.96
CA SER A 76 -3.91 -1.03 13.09
C SER A 76 -5.03 -0.93 12.05
N GLU A 77 -6.12 -0.26 12.40
CA GLU A 77 -7.29 0.01 11.59
C GLU A 77 -6.92 1.00 10.47
N ARG A 78 -6.29 2.11 10.84
CA ARG A 78 -5.76 3.09 9.87
C ARG A 78 -4.74 2.48 8.91
N LEU A 79 -3.81 1.65 9.42
CA LEU A 79 -2.84 0.95 8.57
C LEU A 79 -3.53 -0.02 7.61
N PHE A 80 -4.58 -0.72 8.04
CA PHE A 80 -5.39 -1.57 7.16
C PHE A 80 -6.16 -0.77 6.10
N GLU A 81 -6.70 0.38 6.48
CA GLU A 81 -7.45 1.26 5.57
C GLU A 81 -6.57 1.93 4.52
N GLN A 82 -5.33 2.31 4.88
CA GLN A 82 -4.44 3.08 4.01
C GLN A 82 -3.29 2.28 3.40
N GLY A 83 -3.01 1.09 3.91
CA GLY A 83 -1.83 0.33 3.54
C GLY A 83 -2.05 -0.70 2.42
N LEU A 84 -1.06 -0.84 1.55
CA LEU A 84 -1.04 -1.82 0.46
C LEU A 84 0.30 -2.58 0.41
N CYS A 85 0.21 -3.90 0.26
CA CYS A 85 1.31 -4.78 -0.09
C CYS A 85 1.50 -4.78 -1.62
N LEU A 86 2.68 -4.39 -2.07
CA LEU A 86 3.11 -4.47 -3.48
C LEU A 86 3.75 -5.83 -3.78
N PRO A 87 3.90 -6.21 -5.06
CA PRO A 87 4.64 -7.40 -5.44
C PRO A 87 6.03 -7.43 -4.80
N SER A 88 6.34 -8.55 -4.13
CA SER A 88 7.57 -8.72 -3.34
C SER A 88 8.28 -10.03 -3.66
N GLY A 89 7.97 -10.63 -4.82
CA GLY A 89 8.56 -11.90 -5.23
C GLY A 89 10.06 -11.76 -5.45
N SER A 90 10.86 -12.69 -4.92
CA SER A 90 12.32 -12.69 -5.11
C SER A 90 12.76 -12.94 -6.56
N ASN A 91 11.81 -13.29 -7.43
CA ASN A 91 11.99 -13.54 -8.86
C ASN A 91 11.47 -12.40 -9.75
N LEU A 92 11.07 -11.26 -9.18
CA LEU A 92 10.70 -10.07 -9.95
C LEU A 92 11.89 -9.61 -10.79
N ASN A 93 11.71 -9.60 -12.11
CA ASN A 93 12.71 -9.13 -13.06
C ASN A 93 12.45 -7.68 -13.47
N GLU A 94 13.33 -7.13 -14.30
CA GLU A 94 13.24 -5.76 -14.79
C GLU A 94 11.92 -5.46 -15.51
N ALA A 95 11.42 -6.36 -16.36
CA ALA A 95 10.14 -6.19 -17.04
C ALA A 95 8.94 -6.22 -16.07
N ASP A 96 9.02 -7.01 -14.99
CA ASP A 96 7.99 -6.98 -13.94
C ASP A 96 8.00 -5.62 -13.21
N TRP A 97 9.19 -5.10 -12.90
CA TRP A 97 9.34 -3.79 -12.27
C TRP A 97 8.85 -2.65 -13.16
N GLU A 98 9.16 -2.68 -14.46
CA GLU A 98 8.68 -1.69 -15.44
C GLU A 98 7.15 -1.66 -15.48
N ARG A 99 6.50 -2.82 -15.44
CA ARG A 99 5.02 -2.91 -15.40
C ARG A 99 4.44 -2.32 -14.12
N ILE A 100 5.02 -2.66 -12.96
CA ILE A 100 4.60 -2.10 -11.66
C ILE A 100 4.79 -0.58 -11.65
N GLU A 101 5.93 -0.11 -12.14
CA GLU A 101 6.26 1.31 -12.22
C GLU A 101 5.31 2.07 -13.15
N ALA A 102 4.97 1.49 -14.31
CA ALA A 102 4.02 2.09 -15.24
C ALA A 102 2.67 2.36 -14.57
N VAL A 103 2.13 1.39 -13.83
CA VAL A 103 0.86 1.56 -13.09
C VAL A 103 1.00 2.61 -11.99
N LEU A 104 2.08 2.59 -11.20
CA LEU A 104 2.33 3.60 -10.18
C LEU A 104 2.40 5.01 -10.80
N ARG A 105 3.04 5.14 -11.96
CA ARG A 105 3.10 6.41 -12.68
C ARG A 105 1.74 6.82 -13.20
N GLU A 106 0.91 5.90 -13.70
CA GLU A 106 -0.44 6.24 -14.14
C GLU A 106 -1.29 6.78 -12.99
N VAL A 107 -1.26 6.10 -11.83
CA VAL A 107 -2.08 6.48 -10.66
C VAL A 107 -1.59 7.77 -10.00
N PHE A 108 -0.27 7.98 -9.91
CA PHE A 108 0.33 9.10 -9.17
C PHE A 108 0.94 10.18 -10.08
N ASN A 109 0.44 10.29 -11.32
CA ASN A 109 0.76 11.37 -12.24
C ASN A 109 -0.55 12.06 -12.65
N ASP A 110 -0.54 13.39 -12.73
CA ASP A 110 -1.73 14.20 -13.05
C ASP A 110 -2.22 14.06 -14.50
N ALA A 111 -1.77 13.02 -15.22
CA ALA A 111 -2.19 12.71 -16.56
C ALA A 111 -3.55 12.00 -16.54
N ARG A 112 -4.60 12.68 -16.03
CA ARG A 112 -5.95 12.30 -16.45
C ARG A 112 -6.00 12.51 -17.96
N LYS A 113 -6.11 11.41 -18.72
CA LYS A 113 -6.66 11.46 -20.07
C LYS A 113 -8.04 12.09 -19.94
N ALA A 114 -8.12 13.36 -20.32
CA ALA A 114 -9.37 13.97 -20.73
C ALA A 114 -9.91 13.24 -21.96
#